data_AF-A0A1V2JA02-F1
#
_entry.id   AF-A0A1V2JA02-F1
#
_cell.length_a   1.000
_cell.length_b   1.000
_cell.length_c   1.000
_cell.angle_alpha   90.00
_cell.angle_beta   90.00
_cell.angle_gamma   90.00
#
_symmetry.space_group_name_H-M   'P 1'
#
loop_
_entity.id
_entity.type
_entity.pdbx_description
1 polymer ?
#
loop_
_entity_poly.entity_id
_entity_poly.type
_entity_poly.pdbx_seq_one_letter_code
_entity_poly.pdbx_strand_id
1 'polypeptide(L)' 'MSASQGLMVCWVVLVLLSVGTVLAGGAGVGWGVWVLAVGKSWLIADGFMELRDAPWGWRWGVLGWAWVVVGCVGVLV' A
#
# COMPACT_ATOMS: atom_id res chain seq x y z
N MET A 1 20.69 -4.98 7.60
CA MET A 1 19.93 -4.00 8.41
C MET A 1 19.31 -4.75 9.57
N SER A 2 19.24 -4.16 10.77
CA SER A 2 18.46 -4.75 11.87
C SER A 2 16.97 -4.83 11.46
N ALA A 3 16.24 -5.87 11.88
CA ALA A 3 14.80 -5.98 11.67
C ALA A 3 14.06 -4.70 12.12
N SER A 4 14.50 -4.11 13.24
CA SER A 4 13.97 -2.84 13.75
C SER A 4 14.17 -1.66 12.80
N GLN A 5 15.30 -1.57 12.09
CA GLN A 5 15.51 -0.53 11.08
C GLN A 5 14.58 -0.71 9.88
N GLY A 6 14.35 -1.96 9.46
CA GLY A 6 13.42 -2.27 8.36
C GLY A 6 11.99 -1.84 8.69
N LEU A 7 11.54 -2.13 9.91
CA LEU A 7 10.22 -1.70 10.41
C LEU A 7 10.11 -0.18 10.52
N MET A 8 11.16 0.51 10.99
CA MET A 8 11.16 1.97 11.05
C MET A 8 11.06 2.61 9.66
N VAL A 9 11.77 2.08 8.67
CA VAL A 9 11.66 2.56 7.28
C VAL A 9 10.25 2.34 6.74
N CYS A 10 9.67 1.14 6.94
CA CYS A 10 8.28 0.88 6.54
C CYS A 10 7.31 1.85 7.22
N TRP A 11 7.49 2.09 8.52
CA TRP A 11 6.65 3.02 9.26
C TRP A 11 6.72 4.45 8.70
N VAL A 12 7.92 4.97 8.43
CA VAL A 12 8.09 6.31 7.83
C VAL A 12 7.42 6.38 6.46
N VAL A 13 7.59 5.36 5.62
CA VAL A 13 6.96 5.31 4.30
C VAL A 13 5.43 5.27 4.42
N LEU A 14 4.86 4.54 5.38
CA LEU A 14 3.41 4.55 5.65
C LEU A 14 2.89 5.94 6.04
N VAL A 15 3.63 6.65 6.89
CA VAL A 15 3.28 8.01 7.29
C VAL A 15 3.26 8.92 6.08
N LEU A 16 4.30 8.87 5.23
CA LEU A 16 4.39 9.68 4.01
C LEU A 16 3.27 9.38 3.03
N LEU A 17 2.98 8.10 2.78
CA LEU A 17 1.84 7.69 1.96
C LEU A 17 0.52 8.19 2.54
N SER A 18 0.41 8.31 3.86
CA SER A 18 -0.80 8.76 4.54
C SER A 18 -1.04 10.25 4.48
N VAL A 19 0.01 11.03 4.67
CA VAL A 19 -0.03 12.47 4.37
C VAL A 19 -0.35 12.68 2.90
N GLY A 20 0.30 11.94 2.00
CA GLY A 20 0.05 11.98 0.57
C GLY A 20 -1.42 11.74 0.21
N THR A 21 -2.09 10.75 0.83
CA THR A 21 -3.52 10.49 0.56
C THR A 21 -4.42 11.67 0.93
N VAL A 22 -4.15 12.33 2.06
CA VAL A 22 -4.94 13.49 2.50
C VAL A 22 -4.73 14.66 1.54
N LEU A 23 -3.48 14.91 1.14
CA LEU A 23 -3.15 15.97 0.19
C LEU A 23 -3.77 15.72 -1.20
N ALA A 24 -3.71 14.48 -1.69
CA ALA A 24 -4.32 14.10 -2.96
C ALA A 24 -5.84 14.25 -2.94
N GLY A 25 -6.50 13.87 -1.84
CA GLY A 25 -7.92 14.07 -1.63
C GLY A 25 -8.30 15.55 -1.59
N GLY A 26 -7.53 16.37 -0.86
CA GLY A 26 -7.75 17.81 -0.78
C GLY A 26 -7.52 18.55 -2.11
N ALA A 27 -6.63 18.04 -2.97
CA ALA A 27 -6.37 18.58 -4.30
C ALA A 27 -7.38 18.12 -5.37
N GLY A 28 -8.35 17.26 -5.03
CA GLY A 28 -9.30 16.69 -5.98
C GLY A 28 -8.68 15.67 -6.95
N VAL A 29 -7.48 15.18 -6.68
CA VAL A 29 -6.79 14.17 -7.50
C VAL A 29 -7.28 12.78 -7.08
N GLY A 30 -8.52 12.46 -7.47
CA GLY A 30 -9.21 11.23 -7.06
C GLY A 30 -8.40 9.97 -7.32
N TRP A 31 -7.81 9.82 -8.51
CA TRP A 31 -6.98 8.66 -8.85
C TRP A 31 -5.70 8.55 -8.00
N GLY A 32 -5.14 9.69 -7.58
CA GLY A 32 -3.95 9.72 -6.71
C GLY A 32 -4.21 9.08 -5.34
N VAL A 33 -5.43 9.27 -4.80
CA VAL A 33 -5.83 8.63 -3.53
C VAL A 33 -5.83 7.11 -3.65
N TRP A 34 -6.37 6.58 -4.75
CA TRP A 34 -6.43 5.14 -5.01
C TRP A 34 -5.03 4.52 -5.14
N VAL A 35 -4.14 5.13 -5.92
CA VAL A 35 -2.76 4.65 -6.10
C VAL A 35 -2.00 4.65 -4.77
N LEU A 36 -2.15 5.71 -3.98
CA LEU A 36 -1.51 5.79 -2.67
C LEU A 36 -2.09 4.77 -1.67
N ALA A 37 -3.39 4.48 -1.74
CA ALA A 37 -4.02 3.44 -0.92
C ALA A 37 -3.48 2.05 -1.25
N VAL A 38 -3.30 1.73 -2.54
CA VAL A 38 -2.66 0.47 -2.98
C VAL A 38 -1.24 0.38 -2.44
N GLY A 39 -0.45 1.44 -2.59
CA GLY A 39 0.93 1.48 -2.07
C GLY A 39 1.03 1.18 -0.58
N LYS A 40 0.10 1.69 0.24
CA LYS A 40 0.05 1.36 1.68
C LYS A 40 -0.28 -0.09 1.94
N SER A 41 -1.28 -0.63 1.24
CA SER A 41 -1.71 -2.02 1.42
C SER A 41 -0.55 -3.00 1.17
N TRP A 42 0.26 -2.71 0.16
CA TRP A 42 1.45 -3.47 -0.17
C TRP A 42 2.54 -3.33 0.88
N LEU A 43 2.77 -2.13 1.37
CA LEU A 43 3.78 -1.89 2.39
C LEU A 43 3.44 -2.56 3.73
N ILE A 44 2.15 -2.66 4.05
CA ILE A 44 1.68 -3.40 5.24
C ILE A 44 1.86 -4.91 5.03
N ALA A 45 1.46 -5.43 3.87
CA ALA A 45 1.60 -6.84 3.55
C ALA A 45 3.07 -7.29 3.52
N ASP A 46 3.94 -6.59 2.79
CA ASP A 46 5.35 -6.95 2.66
C ASP A 46 6.20 -6.56 3.89
N GLY A 47 5.88 -5.44 4.53
CA GLY A 47 6.73 -4.84 5.58
C GLY A 47 6.38 -5.24 7.01
N PHE A 48 5.09 -5.38 7.33
CA PHE A 48 4.62 -5.68 8.69
C PHE A 48 4.18 -7.13 8.89
N MET A 49 3.67 -7.78 7.84
CA MET A 49 3.20 -9.17 7.92
C MET A 49 4.28 -10.19 7.51
N GLU A 50 5.53 -9.76 7.30
CA GLU A 50 6.65 -10.61 6.89
C GLU A 50 6.34 -11.51 5.66
N LEU A 51 5.38 -11.14 4.80
CA LEU A 51 5.11 -11.86 3.54
C LEU A 51 6.31 -11.85 2.56
N ARG A 52 7.37 -11.13 2.91
CA ARG A 52 8.64 -11.10 2.19
C ARG A 52 9.29 -12.48 2.08
N ASP A 53 9.06 -13.35 3.07
CA ASP A 53 9.52 -14.74 3.10
C ASP A 53 8.44 -15.74 2.63
N ALA A 54 7.24 -15.26 2.27
CA ALA A 54 6.16 -16.12 1.82
C ALA A 54 6.38 -16.60 0.37
N PRO A 55 5.84 -17.78 -0.01
CA PRO A 55 5.89 -18.27 -1.38
C PRO A 55 5.30 -17.26 -2.37
N TRP A 56 5.94 -17.14 -3.53
CA TRP A 56 5.62 -16.13 -4.56
C TRP A 56 4.12 -16.06 -4.87
N GLY A 57 3.42 -17.20 -5.00
CA GLY A 57 1.98 -17.25 -5.28
C GLY A 57 1.11 -16.57 -4.22
N TRP A 58 1.44 -16.73 -2.94
CA TRP A 58 0.74 -16.06 -1.84
C TRP A 58 0.97 -14.56 -1.85
N ARG A 59 2.21 -14.16 -2.16
CA ARG A 59 2.57 -12.74 -2.27
C ARG A 59 1.81 -12.05 -3.40
N TRP A 60 1.67 -12.70 -4.57
CA TRP A 60 0.85 -12.15 -5.66
C TRP A 60 -0.64 -12.12 -5.34
N GLY A 61 -1.17 -13.10 -4.61
CA GLY A 61 -2.56 -13.05 -4.15
C GLY A 61 -2.81 -11.82 -3.25
N VAL A 62 -1.92 -11.60 -2.27
CA VAL A 62 -2.03 -10.51 -1.29
C VAL A 62 -1.61 -9.14 -1.84
N LEU A 63 -0.84 -9.07 -2.92
CA LEU A 63 -0.57 -7.79 -3.60
C LEU A 63 -1.62 -7.50 -4.69
N GLY A 64 -2.10 -8.53 -5.38
CA GLY A 64 -3.04 -8.41 -6.49
C GLY A 64 -4.43 -7.96 -6.09
N TRP A 65 -4.93 -8.37 -4.91
CA TRP A 65 -6.29 -8.00 -4.47
C TRP A 65 -6.49 -6.49 -4.36
N ALA A 66 -5.46 -5.72 -3.98
CA ALA A 66 -5.56 -4.26 -3.88
C ALA A 66 -5.87 -3.62 -5.23
N TRP A 67 -5.26 -4.11 -6.32
CA TRP A 67 -5.60 -3.67 -7.67
C TRP A 67 -6.99 -4.12 -8.11
N VAL A 68 -7.43 -5.31 -7.69
CA VAL A 68 -8.80 -5.77 -7.95
C VAL A 68 -9.80 -4.82 -7.29
N VAL A 69 -9.56 -4.41 -6.03
CA VAL A 69 -10.42 -3.45 -5.33
C VAL A 69 -10.42 -2.08 -6.04
N VAL A 70 -9.25 -1.56 -6.45
CA VAL A 70 -9.20 -0.31 -7.22
C VAL A 70 -9.91 -0.44 -8.56
N GLY A 71 -9.76 -1.56 -9.26
CA GLY A 71 -10.48 -1.81 -10.51
C GLY A 71 -11.98 -1.90 -10.30
N CYS A 72 -12.45 -2.61 -9.28
CA CYS A 72 -13.86 -2.73 -8.98
C CYS A 72 -14.49 -1.41 -8.54
N VAL A 73 -13.85 -0.68 -7.63
CA VAL A 73 -14.43 0.56 -7.07
C VAL A 73 -14.15 1.76 -7.97
N GLY A 74 -12.98 1.84 -8.60
CA GLY A 74 -12.63 2.90 -9.55
C GLY A 74 -13.43 2.84 -10.85
N VAL A 75 -14.06 1.70 -11.19
CA VAL A 75 -15.04 1.62 -12.29
C VAL A 75 -16.42 2.12 -11.86
N LEU A 76 -16.71 2.18 -10.56
CA LEU A 76 -17.99 2.62 -9.99
C LEU A 76 -18.05 4.13 -9.69
N VAL A 77 -16.92 4.84 -9.77
CA VAL A 77 -16.77 6.28 -9.46
C VAL A 77 -16.42 7.03 -10.74
#